data_AF-A0A8B6D0M2-F1
#
_entry.id   AF-A0A8B6D0M2-F1
#
_cell.length_a   1.000
_cell.length_b   1.000
_cell.length_c   1.000
_cell.angle_alpha   90.00
_cell.angle_beta   90.00
_cell.angle_gamma   90.00
#
_symmetry.space_group_name_H-M   'P 1'
#
loop_
_entity.id
_entity.type
_entity.pdbx_description
1 polymer ?
#
loop_
_entity_poly.entity_id
_entity_poly.type
_entity_poly.pdbx_seq_one_letter_code
_entity_poly.pdbx_strand_id
1 'polypeptide(L)'
;MQQLDERVVGMYKSIRQILQKYRSGKLPKAFKVIPNLQNWEQILYLTEPETWSAASMYQATRIFVSNLNAKMAQRFFNLVLFPRIRDDIAEFRRLNFHLYMAVKKSLFKPAAFFKGILLPLCESGNCTLREAVIVASILAKNSIPMLHSAAAILKIAEMDYNGANSIFLRTLLDKKYALPFRVIDAVVFHFLSFTKDK
;
A
#
# COMPACT_ATOMS: atom_id res chain seq x y z
N MET A 1 10.44 24.83 4.29
CA MET A 1 9.26 24.62 3.42
C MET A 1 9.30 25.70 2.35
N GLN A 2 9.22 25.34 1.07
CA GLN A 2 9.09 26.37 0.01
C GLN A 2 7.79 27.12 0.26
N GLN A 3 7.87 28.46 0.26
CA GLN A 3 6.70 29.33 0.32
C GLN A 3 5.88 29.10 -0.96
N LEU A 4 4.68 28.55 -0.81
CA LEU A 4 3.74 28.36 -1.90
C LEU A 4 2.94 29.65 -2.10
N ASP A 5 2.69 30.02 -3.36
CA ASP A 5 1.79 31.13 -3.70
C ASP A 5 0.41 30.88 -3.07
N GLU A 6 -0.13 31.87 -2.37
CA GLU A 6 -1.43 31.81 -1.68
C GLU A 6 -2.57 31.40 -2.62
N ARG A 7 -2.49 31.78 -3.91
CA ARG A 7 -3.47 31.38 -4.93
C ARG A 7 -3.46 29.87 -5.17
N VAL A 8 -2.27 29.27 -5.19
CA VAL A 8 -2.11 27.82 -5.35
C VAL A 8 -2.66 27.11 -4.12
N VAL A 9 -2.39 27.63 -2.93
CA VAL A 9 -2.94 27.10 -1.67
C VAL A 9 -4.46 27.16 -1.66
N GLY A 10 -5.05 28.30 -2.00
CA GLY A 10 -6.51 28.47 -2.08
C GLY A 10 -7.16 27.51 -3.08
N MET A 11 -6.53 27.30 -4.24
CA MET A 11 -7.02 26.36 -5.25
C MET A 11 -6.99 24.90 -4.76
N TYR A 12 -5.91 24.43 -4.14
CA TYR A 12 -5.87 23.03 -3.65
C TYR A 12 -6.77 22.80 -2.44
N LYS A 13 -6.98 23.83 -1.60
CA LYS A 13 -7.99 23.79 -0.54
C LYS A 13 -9.42 23.70 -1.06
N SER A 14 -9.75 24.31 -2.20
CA SER A 14 -11.08 24.12 -2.80
C SER A 14 -11.27 22.72 -3.38
N ILE A 15 -10.20 22.13 -3.94
CA ILE A 15 -10.21 20.74 -4.42
C ILE A 15 -10.48 19.74 -3.29
N ARG A 16 -9.99 19.98 -2.08
CA ARG A 16 -10.28 19.17 -0.89
C ARG A 16 -11.79 18.93 -0.73
N GLN A 17 -12.60 19.98 -0.80
CA GLN A 17 -14.06 19.89 -0.62
C GLN A 17 -14.71 18.98 -1.67
N ILE A 18 -14.19 18.99 -2.90
CA ILE A 18 -14.64 18.11 -3.98
C ILE A 18 -14.26 16.66 -3.67
N LEU A 19 -13.03 16.41 -3.24
CA LEU A 19 -12.52 15.05 -2.96
C LEU A 19 -13.22 14.39 -1.77
N GLN A 20 -13.68 15.18 -0.80
CA GLN A 20 -14.47 14.70 0.35
C GLN A 20 -15.83 14.13 -0.09
N LYS A 21 -16.52 14.81 -1.03
CA LYS A 21 -17.88 14.44 -1.47
C LYS A 21 -17.90 13.56 -2.73
N TYR A 22 -16.75 13.37 -3.37
CA TYR A 22 -16.65 12.64 -4.64
C TYR A 22 -17.18 11.22 -4.54
N ARG A 23 -17.87 10.79 -5.61
CA ARG A 23 -18.41 9.43 -5.77
C ARG A 23 -18.07 8.87 -7.14
N SER A 24 -18.28 9.66 -8.19
CA SER A 24 -18.08 9.29 -9.59
C SER A 24 -17.76 10.52 -10.45
N GLY A 25 -17.36 10.29 -11.70
CA GLY A 25 -17.09 11.36 -12.68
C GLY A 25 -15.61 11.62 -12.93
N LYS A 26 -15.30 12.79 -13.48
CA LYS A 26 -13.92 13.20 -13.78
C LYS A 26 -13.35 13.98 -12.59
N LEU A 27 -12.16 13.59 -12.14
CA LEU A 27 -11.42 14.39 -11.16
C LEU A 27 -10.92 15.72 -11.76
N PRO A 28 -10.79 16.78 -10.94
CA PRO A 28 -10.26 18.08 -11.37
C PRO A 28 -8.92 17.95 -12.08
N LYS A 29 -8.71 18.74 -13.15
CA LYS A 29 -7.45 18.72 -13.90
C LYS A 29 -6.24 19.06 -13.01
N ALA A 30 -6.40 20.03 -12.12
CA ALA A 30 -5.38 20.42 -11.14
C ALA A 30 -4.97 19.26 -10.21
N PHE A 31 -5.89 18.36 -9.86
CA PHE A 31 -5.53 17.17 -9.07
C PHE A 31 -4.70 16.17 -9.88
N LYS A 32 -5.03 15.99 -11.16
CA LYS A 32 -4.35 15.03 -12.04
C LYS A 32 -2.89 15.41 -12.35
N VAL A 33 -2.54 16.69 -12.25
CA VAL A 33 -1.17 17.16 -12.49
C VAL A 33 -0.25 17.05 -11.28
N ILE A 34 -0.79 16.80 -10.08
CA ILE A 34 0.00 16.71 -8.84
C ILE A 34 1.21 15.76 -8.97
N PRO A 35 1.09 14.53 -9.53
CA PRO A 35 2.24 13.63 -9.65
C PRO A 35 3.40 14.16 -10.50
N ASN A 36 3.16 15.14 -11.37
CA ASN A 36 4.17 15.71 -12.26
C ASN A 36 4.92 16.89 -11.61
N LEU A 37 4.48 17.33 -10.42
CA LEU A 37 5.11 18.43 -9.69
C LEU A 37 6.32 17.92 -8.90
N GLN A 38 7.37 18.73 -8.82
CA GLN A 38 8.55 18.39 -8.00
C GLN A 38 8.19 18.35 -6.50
N ASN A 39 7.34 19.25 -6.05
CA ASN A 39 6.86 19.39 -4.66
C ASN A 39 5.49 18.72 -4.43
N TRP A 40 5.22 17.61 -5.13
CA TRP A 40 3.91 16.94 -5.09
C TRP A 40 3.44 16.57 -3.68
N GLU A 41 4.35 16.21 -2.75
CA GLU A 41 4.00 15.86 -1.37
C GLU A 41 3.38 17.05 -0.61
N GLN A 42 3.99 18.23 -0.75
CA GLN A 42 3.51 19.45 -0.10
C GLN A 42 2.14 19.85 -0.66
N ILE A 43 1.97 19.77 -1.98
CA ILE A 43 0.71 20.07 -2.66
C ILE A 43 -0.38 19.05 -2.27
N LEU A 44 -0.03 17.78 -2.20
CA LEU A 44 -0.96 16.72 -1.79
C LEU A 44 -1.45 16.93 -0.36
N TYR A 45 -0.55 17.35 0.55
CA TYR A 45 -0.93 17.62 1.93
C TYR A 45 -1.99 18.71 2.07
N LEU A 46 -1.96 19.74 1.22
CA LEU A 46 -2.99 20.80 1.19
C LEU A 46 -4.39 20.30 0.86
N THR A 47 -4.49 19.13 0.22
CA THR A 47 -5.77 18.52 -0.14
C THR A 47 -6.33 17.61 0.96
N GLU A 48 -5.63 17.49 2.11
CA GLU A 48 -6.02 16.72 3.30
C GLU A 48 -6.50 15.30 2.98
N PRO A 49 -5.58 14.41 2.57
CA PRO A 49 -5.89 13.06 2.11
C PRO A 49 -6.68 12.19 3.10
N GLU A 50 -6.51 12.44 4.40
CA GLU A 50 -7.26 11.82 5.50
C GLU A 50 -8.78 12.03 5.35
N THR A 51 -9.20 13.19 4.84
CA THR A 51 -10.61 13.53 4.70
C THR A 51 -11.26 13.02 3.41
N TRP A 52 -10.48 12.45 2.48
CA TRP A 52 -11.02 12.04 1.18
C TRP A 52 -12.07 10.93 1.31
N SER A 53 -13.01 10.91 0.38
CA SER A 53 -13.89 9.75 0.23
C SER A 53 -13.11 8.50 -0.21
N ALA A 54 -13.63 7.31 0.10
CA ALA A 54 -13.06 6.06 -0.38
C ALA A 54 -12.98 6.00 -1.93
N ALA A 55 -13.96 6.59 -2.63
CA ALA A 55 -13.97 6.69 -4.09
C ALA A 55 -12.83 7.60 -4.62
N SER A 56 -12.55 8.71 -3.94
CA SER A 56 -11.41 9.59 -4.25
C SER A 56 -10.09 8.86 -4.06
N MET A 57 -9.94 8.14 -2.94
CA MET A 57 -8.74 7.35 -2.66
C MET A 57 -8.43 6.34 -3.77
N TYR A 58 -9.45 5.66 -4.30
CA TYR A 58 -9.29 4.76 -5.44
C TYR A 58 -8.77 5.47 -6.69
N GLN A 59 -9.41 6.57 -7.08
CA GLN A 59 -9.02 7.30 -8.29
C GLN A 59 -7.65 7.98 -8.14
N ALA A 60 -7.37 8.53 -6.96
CA ALA A 60 -6.05 9.05 -6.62
C ALA A 60 -5.00 7.95 -6.74
N THR A 61 -5.21 6.78 -6.12
CA THR A 61 -4.26 5.67 -6.23
C THR A 61 -4.01 5.28 -7.69
N ARG A 62 -5.04 5.23 -8.54
CA ARG A 62 -4.85 4.96 -9.97
C ARG A 62 -3.94 5.99 -10.67
N ILE A 63 -4.18 7.27 -10.41
CA ILE A 63 -3.41 8.38 -11.03
C ILE A 63 -1.97 8.39 -10.53
N PHE A 64 -1.78 8.27 -9.23
CA PHE A 64 -0.45 8.33 -8.61
C PHE A 64 0.38 7.11 -9.00
N VAL A 65 -0.22 5.92 -9.03
CA VAL A 65 0.47 4.70 -9.45
C VAL A 65 0.80 4.71 -10.93
N SER A 66 0.02 5.34 -11.81
CA SER A 66 0.39 5.39 -13.23
C SER A 66 1.50 6.40 -13.51
N ASN A 67 1.54 7.53 -12.80
CA ASN A 67 2.43 8.65 -13.15
C ASN A 67 3.70 8.72 -12.30
N LEU A 68 3.69 8.26 -11.03
CA LEU A 68 4.88 8.34 -10.17
C LEU A 68 5.90 7.25 -10.47
N ASN A 69 7.17 7.56 -10.18
CA ASN A 69 8.23 6.55 -10.13
C ASN A 69 8.05 5.63 -8.90
N ALA A 70 8.77 4.50 -8.85
CA ALA A 70 8.59 3.51 -7.77
C ALA A 70 8.87 4.09 -6.36
N LYS A 71 9.87 4.98 -6.23
CA LYS A 71 10.25 5.60 -4.94
C LYS A 71 9.17 6.58 -4.44
N MET A 72 8.64 7.42 -5.32
CA MET A 72 7.56 8.36 -4.99
C MET A 72 6.24 7.62 -4.73
N ALA A 73 5.92 6.60 -5.52
CA ALA A 73 4.75 5.75 -5.28
C ALA A 73 4.81 5.06 -3.91
N GLN A 74 6.00 4.57 -3.52
CA GLN A 74 6.21 4.01 -2.17
C GLN A 74 5.90 5.04 -1.08
N ARG A 75 6.33 6.31 -1.24
CA ARG A 75 6.01 7.38 -0.28
C ARG A 75 4.51 7.66 -0.21
N PHE A 76 3.83 7.72 -1.36
CA PHE A 76 2.37 7.86 -1.40
C PHE A 76 1.67 6.71 -0.69
N PHE A 77 2.14 5.48 -0.88
CA PHE A 77 1.57 4.33 -0.17
C PHE A 77 1.78 4.43 1.33
N ASN A 78 3.00 4.71 1.80
CA ASN A 78 3.31 4.82 3.23
C ASN A 78 2.56 5.94 3.94
N LEU A 79 2.46 7.12 3.32
CA LEU A 79 1.95 8.32 3.98
C LEU A 79 0.44 8.49 3.85
N VAL A 80 -0.17 7.95 2.79
CA VAL A 80 -1.58 8.24 2.47
C VAL A 80 -2.42 6.96 2.44
N LEU A 81 -2.02 5.98 1.63
CA LEU A 81 -2.84 4.78 1.43
C LEU A 81 -2.80 3.83 2.63
N PHE A 82 -1.61 3.61 3.21
CA PHE A 82 -1.38 2.67 4.30
C PHE A 82 -2.15 3.05 5.58
N PRO A 83 -2.03 4.28 6.13
CA PRO A 83 -2.79 4.66 7.32
C PRO A 83 -4.30 4.53 7.09
N ARG A 84 -4.77 5.00 5.93
CA ARG A 84 -6.19 4.98 5.59
C ARG A 84 -6.80 3.58 5.53
N ILE A 85 -6.04 2.58 5.09
CA ILE A 85 -6.51 1.18 5.09
C ILE A 85 -6.64 0.67 6.53
N ARG A 86 -5.68 0.99 7.39
CA ARG A 86 -5.68 0.55 8.78
C ARG A 86 -6.83 1.16 9.56
N ASP A 87 -7.07 2.46 9.37
CA ASP A 87 -8.19 3.17 10.00
C ASP A 87 -9.54 2.55 9.64
N ASP A 88 -9.78 2.29 8.34
CA ASP A 88 -11.04 1.69 7.86
C ASP A 88 -11.26 0.27 8.41
N ILE A 89 -10.20 -0.53 8.50
CA ILE A 89 -10.27 -1.89 9.06
C ILE A 89 -10.47 -1.85 10.58
N ALA A 90 -9.81 -0.93 11.29
CA ALA A 90 -9.96 -0.77 12.73
C ALA A 90 -11.38 -0.34 13.10
N GLU A 91 -11.96 0.61 12.36
CA GLU A 91 -13.30 1.16 12.61
C GLU A 91 -14.41 0.19 12.18
N PHE A 92 -14.40 -0.26 10.93
CA PHE A 92 -15.52 -1.03 10.35
C PHE A 92 -15.32 -2.53 10.40
N ARG A 93 -14.14 -3.02 10.79
CA ARG A 93 -13.78 -4.45 10.82
C ARG A 93 -13.85 -5.16 9.46
N ARG A 94 -14.06 -4.41 8.38
CA ARG A 94 -14.13 -4.80 6.97
C ARG A 94 -13.57 -3.66 6.13
N LEU A 95 -12.96 -3.97 4.99
CA LEU A 95 -12.41 -2.94 4.11
C LEU A 95 -13.45 -2.48 3.09
N ASN A 96 -13.60 -1.17 2.92
CA ASN A 96 -14.44 -0.58 1.89
C ASN A 96 -14.05 -1.08 0.49
N PHE A 97 -15.04 -1.31 -0.38
CA PHE A 97 -14.82 -1.79 -1.75
C PHE A 97 -13.86 -0.91 -2.57
N HIS A 98 -13.98 0.42 -2.48
CA HIS A 98 -13.09 1.33 -3.22
C HIS A 98 -11.66 1.29 -2.69
N LEU A 99 -11.49 1.18 -1.37
CA LEU A 99 -10.16 1.02 -0.77
C LEU A 99 -9.53 -0.33 -1.15
N TYR A 100 -10.30 -1.42 -1.13
CA TYR A 100 -9.86 -2.71 -1.64
C TYR A 100 -9.38 -2.62 -3.09
N MET A 101 -10.13 -1.92 -3.95
CA MET A 101 -9.73 -1.67 -5.34
C MET A 101 -8.50 -0.76 -5.45
N ALA A 102 -8.31 0.19 -4.52
CA ALA A 102 -7.12 1.04 -4.45
C ALA A 102 -5.87 0.19 -4.16
N VAL A 103 -5.94 -0.69 -3.15
CA VAL A 103 -4.84 -1.61 -2.84
C VAL A 103 -4.58 -2.55 -4.02
N LYS A 104 -5.62 -3.09 -4.64
CA LYS A 104 -5.47 -3.90 -5.87
C LYS A 104 -4.73 -3.14 -6.98
N LYS A 105 -4.95 -1.83 -7.11
CA LYS A 105 -4.25 -0.99 -8.09
C LYS A 105 -2.82 -0.65 -7.68
N SER A 106 -2.52 -0.54 -6.39
CA SER A 106 -1.14 -0.33 -5.91
C SER A 106 -0.18 -1.45 -6.32
N LEU A 107 -0.67 -2.69 -6.50
CA LEU A 107 0.10 -3.83 -6.99
C LEU A 107 0.63 -3.69 -8.43
N PHE A 108 0.15 -2.73 -9.22
CA PHE A 108 0.73 -2.45 -10.55
C PHE A 108 2.18 -1.94 -10.44
N LYS A 109 2.61 -1.47 -9.26
CA LYS A 109 4.01 -1.22 -8.93
C LYS A 109 4.44 -2.10 -7.76
N PRO A 110 4.77 -3.38 -7.99
CA PRO A 110 5.02 -4.37 -6.94
C PRO A 110 6.14 -3.95 -5.98
N ALA A 111 7.25 -3.40 -6.48
CA ALA A 111 8.35 -2.93 -5.64
C ALA A 111 7.91 -1.85 -4.63
N ALA A 112 7.06 -0.92 -5.07
CA ALA A 112 6.51 0.14 -4.22
C ALA A 112 5.49 -0.44 -3.24
N PHE A 113 4.64 -1.37 -3.69
CA PHE A 113 3.66 -2.04 -2.84
C PHE A 113 4.31 -2.80 -1.68
N PHE A 114 5.32 -3.64 -1.97
CA PHE A 114 5.97 -4.44 -0.94
C PHE A 114 6.65 -3.56 0.11
N LYS A 115 7.42 -2.56 -0.30
CA LYS A 115 8.13 -1.64 0.61
C LYS A 115 7.24 -0.56 1.24
N GLY A 116 6.04 -0.34 0.68
CA GLY A 116 5.16 0.76 1.06
C GLY A 116 3.88 0.33 1.77
N ILE A 117 3.57 -0.97 1.77
CA ILE A 117 2.37 -1.53 2.40
C ILE A 117 2.72 -2.82 3.11
N LEU A 118 3.21 -3.85 2.40
CA LEU A 118 3.33 -5.19 2.99
C LEU A 118 4.40 -5.30 4.08
N LEU A 119 5.63 -4.88 3.79
CA LEU A 119 6.74 -4.97 4.74
C LEU A 119 6.51 -4.05 5.96
N PRO A 120 6.09 -2.79 5.80
CA PRO A 120 5.71 -1.96 6.96
C PRO A 120 4.60 -2.58 7.80
N LEU A 121 3.62 -3.27 7.18
CA LEU A 121 2.58 -3.98 7.92
C LEU A 121 3.17 -5.13 8.75
N CYS A 122 4.08 -5.92 8.18
CA CYS A 122 4.75 -7.02 8.89
C CYS A 122 5.69 -6.54 10.00
N GLU A 123 6.45 -5.46 9.75
CA GLU A 123 7.45 -4.89 10.67
C GLU A 123 6.82 -4.10 11.82
N SER A 124 5.61 -3.57 11.64
CA SER A 124 4.95 -2.73 12.65
C SER A 124 4.62 -3.47 13.96
N GLY A 125 4.66 -4.81 13.99
CA GLY A 125 4.37 -5.64 15.16
C GLY A 125 2.90 -5.63 15.62
N ASN A 126 2.11 -4.66 15.17
CA ASN A 126 0.70 -4.48 15.52
C ASN A 126 -0.25 -4.88 14.37
N CYS A 127 0.21 -5.66 13.39
CA CYS A 127 -0.64 -6.20 12.33
C CYS A 127 -1.62 -7.23 12.91
N THR A 128 -2.91 -6.95 12.78
CA THR A 128 -3.96 -7.87 13.21
C THR A 128 -4.18 -8.98 12.18
N LEU A 129 -4.74 -10.12 12.61
CA LEU A 129 -5.10 -11.21 11.71
C LEU A 129 -6.12 -10.77 10.64
N ARG A 130 -7.02 -9.82 10.95
CA ARG A 130 -7.99 -9.30 9.98
C ARG A 130 -7.32 -8.49 8.88
N GLU A 131 -6.42 -7.57 9.24
CA GLU A 131 -5.62 -6.81 8.26
C GLU A 131 -4.84 -7.76 7.35
N ALA A 132 -4.20 -8.78 7.96
CA ALA A 132 -3.43 -9.78 7.24
C ALA A 132 -4.28 -10.55 6.22
N VAL A 133 -5.44 -11.09 6.63
CA VAL A 133 -6.34 -11.84 5.74
C VAL A 133 -6.84 -10.97 4.57
N ILE A 134 -7.20 -9.71 4.83
CA ILE A 134 -7.70 -8.81 3.79
C ILE A 134 -6.59 -8.52 2.76
N VAL A 135 -5.40 -8.12 3.20
CA VAL A 135 -4.29 -7.81 2.29
C VAL A 135 -3.80 -9.06 1.56
N ALA A 136 -3.74 -10.20 2.25
CA ALA A 136 -3.39 -11.49 1.65
C ALA A 136 -4.38 -11.90 0.57
N SER A 137 -5.68 -11.66 0.75
CA SER A 137 -6.68 -11.96 -0.28
C SER A 137 -6.44 -11.19 -1.59
N ILE A 138 -5.87 -9.99 -1.51
CA ILE A 138 -5.51 -9.17 -2.68
C ILE A 138 -4.27 -9.73 -3.36
N LEU A 139 -3.27 -10.14 -2.57
CA LEU A 139 -2.07 -10.82 -3.07
C LEU A 139 -2.42 -12.13 -3.79
N ALA A 140 -3.28 -12.95 -3.19
CA ALA A 140 -3.72 -14.23 -3.74
C ALA A 140 -4.41 -14.06 -5.11
N LYS A 141 -5.24 -13.03 -5.28
CA LYS A 141 -6.01 -12.81 -6.51
C LYS A 141 -5.23 -12.15 -7.66
N ASN A 142 -4.12 -11.48 -7.36
CA ASN A 142 -3.35 -10.73 -8.36
C ASN A 142 -2.06 -11.46 -8.75
N SER A 143 -1.67 -11.40 -10.02
CA SER A 143 -0.36 -11.90 -10.46
C SER A 143 0.74 -10.90 -10.07
N ILE A 144 1.85 -11.41 -9.56
CA ILE A 144 2.99 -10.60 -9.08
C ILE A 144 4.27 -11.16 -9.72
N PRO A 145 5.17 -10.33 -10.25
CA PRO A 145 6.43 -10.83 -10.81
C PRO A 145 7.24 -11.64 -9.78
N MET A 146 7.79 -12.77 -10.21
CA MET A 146 8.49 -13.73 -9.35
C MET A 146 9.57 -13.09 -8.49
N LEU A 147 10.44 -12.24 -9.06
CA LEU A 147 11.56 -11.63 -8.34
C LEU A 147 11.09 -10.77 -7.15
N HIS A 148 9.98 -10.05 -7.31
CA HIS A 148 9.44 -9.24 -6.22
C HIS A 148 8.79 -10.10 -5.13
N SER A 149 8.10 -11.17 -5.52
CA SER A 149 7.55 -12.16 -4.59
C SER A 149 8.66 -12.86 -3.81
N ALA A 150 9.74 -13.28 -4.49
CA ALA A 150 10.90 -13.94 -3.89
C ALA A 150 11.60 -13.03 -2.87
N ALA A 151 11.80 -11.74 -3.20
CA ALA A 151 12.37 -10.77 -2.27
C ALA A 151 11.48 -10.52 -1.04
N ALA A 152 10.15 -10.50 -1.23
CA ALA A 152 9.21 -10.36 -0.12
C ALA A 152 9.19 -11.60 0.78
N ILE A 153 9.20 -12.81 0.20
CA ILE A 153 9.28 -14.08 0.95
C ILE A 153 10.56 -14.11 1.80
N LEU A 154 11.71 -13.79 1.20
CA LEU A 154 12.99 -13.75 1.91
C LEU A 154 12.91 -12.82 3.12
N LYS A 155 12.36 -11.61 2.93
CA LYS A 155 12.25 -10.64 4.02
C LYS A 155 11.29 -11.06 5.11
N ILE A 156 10.15 -11.65 4.76
CA ILE A 156 9.18 -12.15 5.76
C ILE A 156 9.76 -13.36 6.52
N ALA A 157 10.52 -14.23 5.87
CA ALA A 157 11.16 -15.39 6.49
C ALA A 157 12.28 -14.99 7.48
N GLU A 158 13.01 -13.91 7.18
CA GLU A 158 14.05 -13.33 8.05
C GLU A 158 13.48 -12.51 9.22
N MET A 159 12.19 -12.18 9.23
CA MET A 159 11.54 -11.40 10.30
C MET A 159 11.14 -12.28 11.49
N ASP A 160 10.91 -11.63 12.63
CA ASP A 160 10.35 -12.27 13.81
C ASP A 160 8.99 -12.90 13.52
N TYR A 161 8.75 -14.05 14.15
CA TYR A 161 7.52 -14.79 13.97
C TYR A 161 6.31 -13.99 14.48
N ASN A 162 5.30 -13.92 13.62
CA ASN A 162 3.97 -13.40 13.94
C ASN A 162 2.94 -14.19 13.11
N GLY A 163 1.81 -14.57 13.71
CA GLY A 163 0.72 -15.24 13.00
C GLY A 163 0.23 -14.48 11.77
N ALA A 164 0.28 -13.14 11.79
CA ALA A 164 -0.02 -12.32 10.61
C ALA A 164 1.00 -12.51 9.47
N ASN A 165 2.29 -12.59 9.79
CA ASN A 165 3.38 -12.79 8.83
C ASN A 165 3.27 -14.16 8.15
N SER A 166 2.90 -15.20 8.90
CA SER A 166 2.67 -16.55 8.35
C SER A 166 1.54 -16.60 7.32
N ILE A 167 0.50 -15.77 7.47
CA ILE A 167 -0.58 -15.67 6.47
C ILE A 167 -0.02 -15.14 5.15
N PHE A 168 0.84 -14.11 5.18
CA PHE A 168 1.46 -13.58 3.98
C PHE A 168 2.45 -14.56 3.37
N LEU A 169 3.28 -15.20 4.20
CA LEU A 169 4.26 -16.19 3.75
C LEU A 169 3.57 -17.36 3.02
N ARG A 170 2.52 -17.95 3.62
CA ARG A 170 1.69 -18.98 2.98
C ARG A 170 1.12 -18.48 1.66
N THR A 171 0.51 -17.30 1.65
CA THR A 171 -0.12 -16.73 0.46
C THR A 171 0.85 -16.53 -0.70
N LEU A 172 2.09 -16.14 -0.42
CA LEU A 172 3.13 -15.96 -1.43
C LEU A 172 3.69 -17.31 -1.91
N LEU A 173 3.82 -18.30 -1.03
CA LEU A 173 4.23 -19.67 -1.39
C LEU A 173 3.18 -20.38 -2.24
N ASP A 174 1.88 -20.16 -1.97
CA ASP A 174 0.75 -20.69 -2.74
C ASP A 174 0.74 -20.22 -4.20
N LYS A 175 1.50 -19.18 -4.54
CA LYS A 175 1.73 -18.77 -5.94
C LYS A 175 2.56 -19.77 -6.74
N LYS A 176 3.29 -20.67 -6.07
CA LYS A 176 4.09 -21.73 -6.68
C LYS A 176 5.05 -21.23 -7.77
N TYR A 177 5.67 -20.08 -7.55
CA TYR A 177 6.72 -19.57 -8.43
C TYR A 177 8.01 -20.37 -8.27
N ALA A 178 8.85 -20.38 -9.31
CA ALA A 178 10.22 -20.88 -9.21
C ALA A 178 11.05 -19.91 -8.35
N LEU A 179 11.39 -20.33 -7.13
CA LEU A 179 12.12 -19.50 -6.16
C LEU A 179 13.64 -19.72 -6.28
N PRO A 180 14.47 -18.67 -6.10
CA PRO A 180 15.92 -18.84 -5.97
C PRO A 180 16.29 -19.68 -4.74
N PHE A 181 17.38 -20.46 -4.82
CA PHE A 181 17.84 -21.33 -3.73
C PHE A 181 17.99 -20.59 -2.40
N ARG A 182 18.57 -19.38 -2.40
CA ARG A 182 18.69 -18.54 -1.20
C ARG A 182 17.34 -18.30 -0.49
N VAL A 183 16.26 -18.15 -1.25
CA VAL A 183 14.92 -17.92 -0.68
C VAL A 183 14.36 -19.22 -0.10
N ILE A 184 14.61 -20.35 -0.76
CA ILE A 184 14.24 -21.68 -0.26
C ILE A 184 14.96 -21.94 1.07
N ASP A 185 16.28 -21.72 1.11
CA ASP A 185 17.10 -21.90 2.32
C ASP A 185 16.56 -21.05 3.47
N ALA A 186 16.27 -19.77 3.22
CA ALA A 186 15.71 -18.88 4.23
C ALA A 186 14.36 -19.35 4.77
N VAL A 187 13.49 -19.87 3.90
CA VAL A 187 12.20 -20.44 4.32
C VAL A 187 12.40 -21.72 5.15
N VAL A 188 13.35 -22.58 4.76
CA VAL A 188 13.71 -23.78 5.55
C VAL A 188 14.24 -23.37 6.92
N PHE A 189 15.16 -22.41 7.00
CA PHE A 189 15.67 -21.90 8.27
C PHE A 189 14.58 -21.28 9.14
N HIS A 190 13.65 -20.53 8.53
CA HIS A 190 12.48 -19.99 9.23
C HIS A 190 11.64 -21.11 9.87
N PHE A 191 11.38 -22.22 9.18
CA PHE A 191 10.63 -23.32 9.79
C PHE A 191 11.45 -24.11 10.84
N LEU A 192 12.76 -24.24 10.63
CA LEU A 192 13.64 -24.92 11.59
C LEU A 192 13.79 -24.16 12.92
N SER A 193 13.64 -22.83 12.93
CA SER A 193 13.74 -22.07 14.18
C SER A 193 12.72 -22.52 15.23
N PHE A 194 11.52 -22.91 14.79
CA PHE A 194 10.45 -23.41 15.68
C PHE A 194 10.74 -24.80 16.26
N THR A 195 11.74 -25.53 15.77
CA THR A 195 12.09 -26.85 16.35
C THR A 195 12.63 -26.69 17.78
N LYS A 196 13.16 -25.50 18.12
CA LYS A 196 13.66 -25.19 19.46
C LYS A 196 12.62 -24.49 20.34
N ASP A 197 11.50 -24.07 19.78
CA ASP A 197 10.39 -23.48 20.53
C ASP A 197 9.54 -24.63 21.11
N LYS A 198 9.57 -24.75 22.45
CA LYS A 198 8.75 -25.69 23.21
C LYS A 198 7.39 -25.10 23.51
#